data_AF-A0A6A2YF39-F1
#
_entry.id   AF-A0A6A2YF39-F1
#
_cell.length_a   1.000
_cell.length_b   1.000
_cell.length_c   1.000
_cell.angle_alpha   90.00
_cell.angle_beta   90.00
_cell.angle_gamma   90.00
#
_symmetry.space_group_name_H-M   'P 1'
#
loop_
_entity.id
_entity.type
_entity.pdbx_description
1 polymer ?
#
loop_
_entity_poly.entity_id
_entity_poly.type
_entity_poly.pdbx_seq_one_letter_code
_entity_poly.pdbx_strand_id
1 'polypeptide(L)'
;MLFNVFKEEVAKEFGIPVQFQRFWLWAMRQNHTYRPNRPLTHLEEAQPVGQLREISNKANNGELKLFLEVELGRHFQPVSPPEKTEEDILLFFKLYDPSKKELRYIGRMFVKATGRPMEILTRINKMAGFDPDEEIELYEVGLVIMFSMLLVFKECFTAHLSLPCTGVKFEPVLTCQRIDKRLTFRTSELQDGDIICLQKFSEVVLGQCRCPDVPSFLEYVRNRWVWE
;
A
#
# COMPACT_ATOMS: atom_id res chain seq x y z
N MET A 1 6.33 -13.29 24.77
CA MET A 1 5.31 -13.92 23.91
C MET A 1 5.99 -14.45 22.65
N LEU A 2 5.74 -15.71 22.27
CA LEU A 2 6.19 -16.27 20.99
C LEU A 2 5.39 -15.68 19.84
N PHE A 3 6.00 -15.49 18.66
CA PHE A 3 5.29 -14.89 17.53
C PHE A 3 4.11 -15.74 17.05
N ASN A 4 4.22 -17.08 17.06
CA ASN A 4 3.07 -17.95 16.75
C ASN A 4 1.88 -17.76 17.70
N VAL A 5 2.12 -17.49 18.99
CA VAL A 5 1.04 -17.17 19.94
C VAL A 5 0.39 -15.83 19.57
N PHE A 6 1.18 -14.86 19.13
CA PHE A 6 0.66 -13.60 18.61
C PHE A 6 -0.18 -13.80 17.33
N LYS A 7 0.21 -14.70 16.40
CA LYS A 7 -0.61 -15.03 15.21
C LYS A 7 -1.98 -15.61 15.59
N GLU A 8 -2.03 -16.42 16.64
CA GLU A 8 -3.30 -16.96 17.19
C GLU A 8 -4.18 -15.87 17.81
N GLU A 9 -3.60 -14.88 18.48
CA GLU A 9 -4.34 -13.72 18.98
C GLU A 9 -4.91 -12.89 17.82
N VAL A 10 -4.11 -12.62 16.79
CA VAL A 10 -4.58 -11.97 15.55
C VAL A 10 -5.68 -12.81 14.88
N ALA A 11 -5.56 -14.14 14.88
CA ALA A 11 -6.58 -15.02 14.31
C ALA A 11 -7.92 -14.90 15.03
N LYS A 12 -7.91 -14.80 16.36
CA LYS A 12 -9.11 -14.61 17.18
C LYS A 12 -9.74 -13.24 16.99
N GLU A 13 -8.91 -12.20 16.96
CA GLU A 13 -9.38 -10.81 16.83
C GLU A 13 -9.98 -10.54 15.45
N PHE A 14 -9.32 -10.98 14.38
CA PHE A 14 -9.69 -10.65 13.01
C PHE A 14 -10.44 -11.78 12.29
N GLY A 15 -10.59 -12.95 12.91
CA GLY A 15 -11.23 -14.12 12.27
C GLY A 15 -10.43 -14.70 11.11
N ILE A 16 -9.11 -14.45 11.05
CA ILE A 16 -8.23 -14.90 9.95
C ILE A 16 -7.34 -16.02 10.47
N PRO A 17 -7.55 -17.28 10.06
CA PRO A 17 -6.69 -18.40 10.47
C PRO A 17 -5.20 -18.17 10.21
N VAL A 18 -4.33 -18.68 11.09
CA VAL A 18 -2.87 -18.46 11.08
C VAL A 18 -2.22 -18.79 9.73
N GLN A 19 -2.69 -19.83 9.04
CA GLN A 19 -2.18 -20.25 7.73
C GLN A 19 -2.48 -19.26 6.59
N PHE A 20 -3.39 -18.31 6.81
CA PHE A 20 -3.76 -17.28 5.85
C PHE A 20 -3.17 -15.91 6.19
N GLN A 21 -2.31 -15.84 7.21
CA GLN A 21 -1.63 -14.62 7.64
C GLN A 21 -0.19 -14.61 7.14
N ARG A 22 0.18 -13.56 6.38
CA ARG A 22 1.59 -13.24 6.13
C ARG A 22 1.95 -11.89 6.73
N PHE A 23 2.92 -11.86 7.62
CA PHE A 23 3.39 -10.61 8.22
C PHE A 23 4.58 -10.05 7.47
N TRP A 24 4.57 -8.74 7.28
CA TRP A 24 5.64 -7.96 6.67
C TRP A 24 6.23 -7.00 7.69
N LEU A 25 7.55 -6.83 7.66
CA LEU A 25 8.19 -5.73 8.37
C LEU A 25 7.73 -4.41 7.78
N TRP A 26 7.19 -3.54 8.62
CA TRP A 26 6.77 -2.21 8.23
C TRP A 26 7.85 -1.20 8.62
N ALA A 27 8.68 -0.83 7.66
CA ALA A 27 9.88 -0.03 7.90
C ALA A 27 9.71 1.41 7.42
N MET A 28 10.34 2.34 8.14
CA MET A 28 10.50 3.72 7.69
C MET A 28 11.63 3.79 6.66
N ARG A 29 11.38 4.45 5.53
CA ARG A 29 12.37 4.74 4.49
C ARG A 29 13.12 6.05 4.79
N GLN A 30 14.15 6.35 3.98
CA GLN A 30 14.91 7.60 4.07
C GLN A 30 14.04 8.86 3.93
N ASN A 31 12.93 8.77 3.20
CA ASN A 31 11.97 9.86 3.03
C ASN A 31 10.88 9.93 4.15
N HIS A 32 11.13 9.29 5.29
CA HIS A 32 10.21 9.25 6.45
C HIS A 32 8.83 8.62 6.17
N THR A 33 8.65 7.93 5.05
CA THR A 33 7.44 7.13 4.78
C THR A 33 7.58 5.73 5.38
N TYR A 34 6.52 5.23 6.00
CA TYR A 34 6.44 3.83 6.44
C TYR A 34 5.83 2.97 5.33
N ARG A 35 6.55 1.95 4.86
CA ARG A 35 6.10 1.04 3.77
C ARG A 35 6.39 -0.43 4.11
N PRO A 36 5.51 -1.37 3.70
CA PRO A 36 5.84 -2.79 3.76
C PRO A 36 7.17 -3.03 3.04
N ASN A 37 8.17 -3.57 3.75
CA ASN A 37 9.52 -3.72 3.21
C ASN A 37 9.77 -5.14 2.71
N ARG A 38 9.59 -6.13 3.58
CA ARG A 38 9.71 -7.56 3.24
C ARG A 38 8.86 -8.42 4.16
N PRO A 39 8.45 -9.64 3.75
CA PRO A 39 7.83 -10.59 4.65
C PRO A 39 8.81 -11.03 5.75
N LEU A 40 8.24 -11.43 6.90
CA LEU A 40 8.98 -12.16 7.92
C LEU A 40 9.36 -13.54 7.38
N THR A 41 10.57 -13.98 7.73
CA THR A 41 11.05 -15.33 7.44
C THR A 41 10.50 -16.32 8.46
N HIS A 42 10.50 -17.62 8.12
CA HIS A 42 10.11 -18.67 9.07
C HIS A 42 10.98 -18.69 10.33
N LEU A 43 12.28 -18.36 10.22
CA LEU A 43 13.16 -18.25 11.39
C LEU A 43 12.74 -17.09 12.31
N GLU A 44 12.36 -15.96 11.73
CA GLU A 44 11.85 -14.79 12.46
C GLU A 44 10.52 -15.10 13.15
N GLU A 45 9.57 -15.76 12.47
CA GLU A 45 8.29 -16.17 13.07
C GLU A 45 8.46 -17.25 14.18
N ALA A 46 9.60 -17.96 14.22
CA ALA A 46 9.90 -18.90 15.29
C ALA A 46 10.40 -18.22 16.59
N GLN A 47 10.75 -16.94 16.55
CA GLN A 47 11.29 -16.21 17.70
C GLN A 47 10.20 -15.55 18.57
N PRO A 48 10.54 -15.13 19.80
CA PRO A 48 9.69 -14.23 20.58
C PRO A 48 9.48 -12.87 19.90
N VAL A 49 8.28 -12.30 20.05
CA VAL A 49 7.91 -10.95 19.54
C VAL A 49 8.91 -9.87 19.97
N GLY A 50 9.47 -10.01 21.18
CA GLY A 50 10.47 -9.08 21.72
C GLY A 50 11.75 -9.01 20.91
N GLN A 51 12.21 -10.13 20.33
CA GLN A 51 13.44 -10.17 19.53
C GLN A 51 13.22 -9.56 18.14
N LEU A 52 12.03 -9.69 17.57
CA LEU A 52 11.69 -9.06 16.29
C LEU A 52 11.72 -7.52 16.36
N ARG A 53 11.44 -6.94 17.53
CA ARG A 53 11.56 -5.48 17.76
C ARG A 53 12.97 -4.96 17.54
N GLU A 54 13.97 -5.75 17.91
CA GLU A 54 15.39 -5.35 17.76
C GLU A 54 15.82 -5.34 16.29
N ILE A 55 15.14 -6.12 15.44
CA ILE A 55 15.39 -6.25 14.00
C ILE A 55 14.65 -5.15 13.20
N SER A 56 13.47 -4.70 13.65
CA SER A 56 12.56 -3.83 12.89
C SER A 56 12.89 -2.32 12.89
N ASN A 57 14.16 -1.94 12.70
CA ASN A 57 14.75 -0.59 12.87
C ASN A 57 14.95 -0.17 14.34
N LYS A 58 16.22 -0.08 14.76
CA LYS A 58 16.69 0.41 16.07
C LYS A 58 16.26 1.84 16.43
N ALA A 59 15.76 2.62 15.46
CA ALA A 59 15.35 4.00 15.65
C ALA A 59 13.93 4.18 16.21
N ASN A 60 13.15 3.10 16.33
CA ASN A 60 11.78 3.16 16.86
C ASN A 60 11.75 2.92 18.38
N ASN A 61 10.88 3.67 19.05
CA ASN A 61 10.64 3.79 20.49
C ASN A 61 10.17 2.48 21.21
N GLY A 62 10.69 1.31 20.82
CA GLY A 62 10.34 -0.01 21.37
C GLY A 62 9.12 -0.68 20.72
N GLU A 63 8.54 -0.08 19.67
CA GLU A 63 7.37 -0.62 18.95
C GLU A 63 7.76 -1.48 17.73
N LEU A 64 7.15 -2.66 17.62
CA LEU A 64 7.20 -3.49 16.41
C LEU A 64 6.04 -3.10 15.49
N LYS A 65 6.34 -2.64 14.28
CA LYS A 65 5.34 -2.30 13.26
C LYS A 65 5.32 -3.39 12.19
N LEU A 66 4.15 -3.98 11.98
CA LEU A 66 3.93 -5.03 11.00
C LEU A 66 2.80 -4.66 10.06
N PHE A 67 2.89 -5.13 8.83
CA PHE A 67 1.79 -5.14 7.87
C PHE A 67 1.29 -6.59 7.72
N LEU A 68 0.02 -6.83 8.01
CA LEU A 68 -0.63 -8.13 7.82
C LEU A 68 -1.18 -8.20 6.39
N GLU A 69 -0.59 -9.06 5.57
CA GLU A 69 -1.11 -9.48 4.28
C GLU A 69 -2.15 -10.59 4.47
N VAL A 70 -3.31 -10.38 3.86
CA VAL A 70 -4.43 -11.32 3.82
C VAL A 70 -4.91 -11.39 2.38
N GLU A 71 -5.09 -12.60 1.86
CA GLU A 71 -5.66 -12.82 0.53
C GLU A 71 -7.09 -13.32 0.67
N LEU A 72 -8.01 -12.74 -0.10
CA LEU A 72 -9.42 -13.13 -0.10
C LEU A 72 -9.76 -13.86 -1.39
N GLY A 73 -10.20 -15.10 -1.26
CA GLY A 73 -10.65 -15.92 -2.36
C GLY A 73 -12.08 -15.59 -2.81
N ARG A 74 -12.67 -16.53 -3.56
CA ARG A 74 -14.08 -16.46 -3.93
C ARG A 74 -14.94 -16.41 -2.66
N HIS A 75 -15.99 -15.59 -2.67
CA HIS A 75 -16.89 -15.40 -1.53
C HIS A 75 -16.26 -14.75 -0.29
N PHE A 76 -15.17 -13.98 -0.46
CA PHE A 76 -14.50 -13.25 0.63
C PHE A 76 -13.96 -14.13 1.76
N GLN A 77 -13.63 -15.39 1.45
CA GLN A 77 -13.00 -16.28 2.42
C GLN A 77 -11.47 -16.12 2.38
N PRO A 78 -10.78 -16.07 3.54
CA PRO A 78 -9.33 -16.06 3.56
C PRO A 78 -8.74 -17.26 2.84
N VAL A 79 -7.75 -17.01 1.98
CA VAL A 79 -6.96 -18.05 1.29
C VAL A 79 -5.48 -17.85 1.56
N SER A 80 -4.68 -18.87 1.29
CA SER A 80 -3.23 -18.79 1.46
C SER A 80 -2.67 -17.65 0.59
N PRO A 81 -1.91 -16.71 1.18
CA PRO A 81 -1.27 -15.65 0.42
C PRO A 81 -0.37 -16.24 -0.68
N PRO A 82 -0.35 -15.65 -1.89
CA PRO A 82 0.43 -16.18 -3.00
C PRO A 82 1.91 -16.18 -2.67
N GLU A 83 2.67 -17.20 -3.09
CA GLU A 83 4.12 -17.23 -2.87
C GLU A 83 4.80 -15.99 -3.46
N LYS A 84 5.67 -15.36 -2.67
CA LYS A 84 6.50 -14.23 -3.11
C LYS A 84 7.90 -14.76 -3.39
N THR A 85 8.37 -14.56 -4.62
CA THR A 85 9.76 -14.80 -5.01
C THR A 85 10.59 -13.51 -4.86
N GLU A 86 11.91 -13.62 -4.91
CA GLU A 86 12.84 -12.47 -4.88
C GLU A 86 12.68 -11.54 -6.09
N GLU A 87 12.14 -12.07 -7.19
CA GLU A 87 11.84 -11.29 -8.40
C GLU A 87 10.52 -10.53 -8.30
N ASP A 88 9.67 -10.84 -7.33
CA ASP A 88 8.38 -10.19 -7.18
C ASP A 88 8.50 -8.94 -6.31
N ILE A 89 7.79 -7.89 -6.67
CA ILE A 89 7.58 -6.69 -5.84
C ILE A 89 6.09 -6.51 -5.59
N LEU A 90 5.74 -6.15 -4.36
CA LEU A 90 4.38 -5.83 -3.95
C LEU A 90 4.10 -4.35 -4.19
N LEU A 91 3.23 -4.05 -5.15
CA LEU A 91 2.79 -2.69 -5.45
C LEU A 91 1.36 -2.45 -4.96
N PHE A 92 1.10 -1.21 -4.54
CA PHE A 92 -0.21 -0.74 -4.10
C PHE A 92 -0.77 0.27 -5.09
N PHE A 93 -2.06 0.20 -5.37
CA PHE A 93 -2.70 1.02 -6.39
C PHE A 93 -3.79 1.91 -5.79
N LYS A 94 -3.79 3.18 -6.19
CA LYS A 94 -4.83 4.14 -5.84
C LYS A 94 -5.39 4.80 -7.08
N LEU A 95 -6.70 4.97 -7.13
CA LEU A 95 -7.39 5.72 -8.18
C LEU A 95 -7.66 7.14 -7.72
N TYR A 96 -7.23 8.11 -8.52
CA TYR A 96 -7.60 9.49 -8.35
C TYR A 96 -8.91 9.81 -9.08
N ASP A 97 -9.86 10.41 -8.36
CA ASP A 97 -11.10 10.96 -8.90
C ASP A 97 -11.03 12.50 -8.87
N PRO A 98 -10.80 13.16 -10.02
CA PRO A 98 -10.73 14.62 -10.09
C PRO A 98 -12.02 15.32 -9.66
N SER A 99 -13.19 14.71 -9.91
CA SER A 99 -14.48 15.31 -9.57
C SER A 99 -14.68 15.38 -8.05
N LYS A 100 -14.15 14.39 -7.32
CA LYS A 100 -14.24 14.32 -5.85
C LYS A 100 -13.02 14.85 -5.12
N LYS A 101 -11.89 15.03 -5.82
CA LYS A 101 -10.57 15.34 -5.24
C LYS A 101 -10.18 14.31 -4.18
N GLU A 102 -10.25 13.04 -4.57
CA GLU A 102 -10.06 11.91 -3.67
C GLU A 102 -9.14 10.86 -4.28
N LEU A 103 -8.29 10.25 -3.45
CA LEU A 103 -7.52 9.05 -3.78
C LEU A 103 -8.14 7.84 -3.10
N ARG A 104 -8.71 6.95 -3.89
CA ARG A 104 -9.33 5.70 -3.41
C ARG A 104 -8.36 4.53 -3.58
N TYR A 105 -8.22 3.68 -2.57
CA TYR A 105 -7.48 2.43 -2.73
C TYR A 105 -8.24 1.47 -3.65
N ILE A 106 -7.55 0.88 -4.63
CA ILE A 106 -8.17 -0.09 -5.56
C ILE A 106 -7.56 -1.49 -5.48
N GLY A 107 -6.53 -1.68 -4.64
CA GLY A 107 -5.93 -2.97 -4.38
C GLY A 107 -4.41 -2.97 -4.47
N ARG A 108 -3.84 -4.17 -4.44
CA ARG A 108 -2.40 -4.44 -4.49
C ARG A 108 -2.14 -5.60 -5.43
N MET A 109 -0.90 -5.74 -5.90
CA MET A 109 -0.51 -6.84 -6.78
C MET A 109 0.98 -7.13 -6.65
N PHE A 110 1.33 -8.41 -6.75
CA PHE A 110 2.70 -8.82 -7.04
C PHE A 110 2.98 -8.72 -8.54
N VAL A 111 4.07 -8.05 -8.87
CA VAL A 111 4.57 -7.94 -10.25
C VAL A 111 6.04 -8.35 -10.28
N LYS A 112 6.52 -8.83 -11.43
CA LYS A 112 7.94 -9.11 -11.60
C LYS A 112 8.70 -7.80 -11.71
N ALA A 113 9.79 -7.64 -10.94
CA ALA A 113 10.64 -6.45 -10.97
C ALA A 113 11.19 -6.16 -12.38
N THR A 114 11.39 -7.20 -13.19
CA THR A 114 11.84 -7.12 -14.60
C THR A 114 10.69 -6.89 -15.59
N GLY A 115 9.44 -6.99 -15.16
CA GLY A 115 8.25 -6.71 -15.98
C GLY A 115 8.03 -5.21 -16.19
N ARG A 116 7.11 -4.88 -17.10
CA ARG A 116 6.81 -3.48 -17.46
C ARG A 116 5.39 -3.07 -17.03
N PRO A 117 5.14 -1.82 -16.62
CA PRO A 117 3.80 -1.35 -16.26
C PRO A 117 2.76 -1.55 -17.37
N MET A 118 3.16 -1.43 -18.65
CA MET A 118 2.25 -1.67 -19.77
C MET A 118 1.65 -3.08 -19.80
N GLU A 119 2.34 -4.08 -19.26
CA GLU A 119 1.91 -5.49 -19.28
C GLU A 119 0.81 -5.78 -18.25
N ILE A 120 0.60 -4.88 -17.28
CA ILE A 120 -0.38 -5.06 -16.21
C ILE A 120 -1.58 -4.11 -16.30
N LEU A 121 -1.65 -3.24 -17.32
CA LEU A 121 -2.69 -2.21 -17.46
C LEU A 121 -4.11 -2.81 -17.44
N THR A 122 -4.33 -3.88 -18.20
CA THR A 122 -5.61 -4.60 -18.23
C THR A 122 -6.06 -5.04 -16.84
N ARG A 123 -5.11 -5.50 -16.00
CA ARG A 123 -5.41 -5.92 -14.63
C ARG A 123 -5.70 -4.72 -13.72
N ILE A 124 -4.94 -3.63 -13.87
CA ILE A 124 -5.18 -2.37 -13.13
C ILE A 124 -6.56 -1.80 -13.48
N ASN A 125 -6.91 -1.74 -14.77
CA ASN A 125 -8.21 -1.27 -15.25
C ASN A 125 -9.35 -2.09 -14.65
N LYS A 126 -9.22 -3.43 -14.65
CA LYS A 126 -10.19 -4.31 -14.01
C LYS A 126 -10.37 -4.01 -12.51
N MET A 127 -9.27 -3.75 -11.78
CA MET A 127 -9.33 -3.38 -10.35
C MET A 127 -9.97 -2.01 -10.14
N ALA A 128 -9.76 -1.07 -11.06
CA ALA A 128 -10.37 0.26 -11.04
C ALA A 128 -11.86 0.25 -11.43
N GLY A 129 -12.36 -0.84 -12.03
CA GLY A 129 -13.70 -0.93 -12.61
C GLY A 129 -13.82 -0.25 -13.98
N PHE A 130 -12.71 -0.17 -14.72
CA PHE A 130 -12.66 0.44 -16.06
C PHE A 130 -12.72 -0.61 -17.16
N ASP A 131 -12.86 -0.14 -18.40
CA ASP A 131 -12.70 -0.97 -19.58
C ASP A 131 -11.27 -1.53 -19.64
N PRO A 132 -11.06 -2.80 -20.03
CA PRO A 132 -9.73 -3.41 -20.15
C PRO A 132 -8.72 -2.57 -20.94
N ASP A 133 -9.17 -1.86 -21.98
CA ASP A 133 -8.34 -1.06 -22.88
C ASP A 133 -8.39 0.44 -22.58
N GLU A 134 -8.99 0.84 -21.44
CA GLU A 134 -9.03 2.22 -21.00
C GLU A 134 -7.62 2.81 -20.87
N GLU A 135 -7.42 3.99 -21.47
CA GLU A 135 -6.17 4.72 -21.35
C GLU A 135 -6.06 5.41 -19.98
N ILE A 136 -5.07 4.98 -19.20
CA ILE A 136 -4.78 5.50 -17.86
C ILE A 136 -3.36 6.03 -17.75
N GLU A 137 -3.15 7.09 -16.99
CA GLU A 137 -1.82 7.56 -16.58
C GLU A 137 -1.43 6.96 -15.22
N LEU A 138 -0.13 6.74 -15.01
CA LEU A 138 0.42 6.14 -13.80
C LEU A 138 1.46 7.08 -13.18
N TYR A 139 1.39 7.25 -11.87
CA TYR A 139 2.28 8.09 -11.09
C TYR A 139 2.76 7.35 -9.85
N GLU A 140 4.07 7.28 -9.65
CA GLU A 140 4.64 6.86 -8.37
C GLU A 140 4.48 8.00 -7.36
N VAL A 141 3.99 7.67 -6.17
CA VAL A 141 3.76 8.66 -5.11
C VAL A 141 4.45 8.31 -3.79
N GLY A 142 5.22 9.25 -3.29
CA GLY A 142 5.93 9.17 -2.01
C GLY A 142 5.08 9.60 -0.82
N LEU A 143 3.82 9.19 -0.72
CA LEU A 143 2.89 9.66 0.34
C LEU A 143 3.30 9.16 1.75
N VAL A 144 3.39 10.07 2.73
CA VAL A 144 3.29 9.76 4.17
C VAL A 144 1.80 9.80 4.54
N ILE A 145 1.04 8.73 4.24
CA ILE A 145 -0.35 8.66 4.69
C ILE A 145 -0.58 7.34 5.40
N MET A 146 -0.15 7.30 6.67
CA MET A 146 -0.53 6.27 7.64
C MET A 146 -2.06 6.09 7.75
N PHE A 147 -2.86 7.13 7.45
CA PHE A 147 -4.32 7.03 7.46
C PHE A 147 -4.91 6.14 6.37
N SER A 148 -4.28 6.04 5.19
CA SER A 148 -4.89 5.34 4.06
C SER A 148 -4.70 3.82 4.11
N MET A 149 -3.63 3.34 4.75
CA MET A 149 -3.45 1.90 4.98
C MET A 149 -4.22 1.44 6.22
N LEU A 150 -4.46 2.33 7.19
CA LEU A 150 -5.45 2.09 8.24
C LEU A 150 -6.87 1.98 7.67
N LEU A 151 -7.17 2.67 6.55
CA LEU A 151 -8.42 2.48 5.81
C LEU A 151 -8.47 1.15 5.06
N VAL A 152 -7.38 0.57 4.58
CA VAL A 152 -7.42 -0.82 4.04
C VAL A 152 -7.83 -1.81 5.13
N PHE A 153 -7.34 -1.60 6.36
CA PHE A 153 -7.80 -2.35 7.53
C PHE A 153 -9.25 -2.01 7.93
N LYS A 154 -9.76 -0.79 7.70
CA LYS A 154 -11.16 -0.45 8.01
C LYS A 154 -12.17 -0.82 6.90
N GLU A 155 -11.79 -0.79 5.62
CA GLU A 155 -12.67 -1.12 4.50
C GLU A 155 -12.79 -2.63 4.25
N CYS A 156 -11.77 -3.42 4.61
CA CYS A 156 -11.96 -4.88 4.77
C CYS A 156 -12.82 -5.24 5.99
N PHE A 157 -12.99 -4.33 6.95
CA PHE A 157 -13.63 -4.58 8.25
C PHE A 157 -14.71 -3.54 8.59
N THR A 158 -15.64 -3.25 7.67
CA THR A 158 -16.94 -2.67 8.04
C THR A 158 -17.79 -3.70 8.78
N ALA A 159 -17.29 -4.17 9.92
CA ALA A 159 -18.02 -4.76 11.03
C ALA A 159 -17.13 -4.68 12.27
N HIS A 160 -17.33 -3.61 13.07
CA HIS A 160 -16.81 -3.43 14.42
C HIS A 160 -15.29 -3.54 14.63
N LEU A 161 -14.57 -2.41 14.63
CA LEU A 161 -13.61 -2.06 15.70
C LEU A 161 -13.10 -0.63 15.55
N SER A 162 -13.33 0.16 16.59
CA SER A 162 -12.81 1.51 16.78
C SER A 162 -11.42 1.42 17.43
N LEU A 163 -10.36 1.34 16.62
CA LEU A 163 -8.99 1.56 17.11
C LEU A 163 -8.65 3.06 17.00
N PRO A 164 -8.37 3.75 18.12
CA PRO A 164 -7.87 5.11 18.11
C PRO A 164 -6.36 5.09 17.84
N CYS A 165 -5.95 5.36 16.60
CA CYS A 165 -4.55 5.64 16.29
C CYS A 165 -4.23 7.07 16.70
N THR A 166 -4.02 7.31 18.00
CA THR A 166 -3.51 8.58 18.52
C THR A 166 -1.99 8.58 18.46
N GLY A 167 -1.39 9.59 17.81
CA GLY A 167 0.02 9.92 18.03
C GLY A 167 0.98 9.71 16.86
N VAL A 168 0.55 9.85 15.60
CA VAL A 168 1.50 9.94 14.48
C VAL A 168 1.55 11.36 13.98
N LYS A 169 2.73 11.99 14.12
CA LYS A 169 3.04 13.29 13.50
C LYS A 169 3.16 13.09 11.98
N PHE A 170 2.46 13.91 11.22
CA PHE A 170 2.43 13.90 9.77
C PHE A 170 3.44 14.91 9.21
N GLU A 171 4.28 14.46 8.28
CA GLU A 171 5.09 15.34 7.44
C GLU A 171 4.78 14.98 5.97
N PRO A 172 4.26 15.91 5.14
CA PRO A 172 3.92 15.58 3.78
C PRO A 172 5.18 15.59 2.91
N VAL A 173 5.88 14.45 2.84
CA VAL A 173 6.72 14.21 1.66
C VAL A 173 5.78 13.80 0.54
N LEU A 174 5.79 14.56 -0.56
CA LEU A 174 4.92 14.34 -1.71
C LEU A 174 5.78 14.41 -2.97
N THR A 175 6.62 13.39 -3.16
CA THR A 175 7.16 13.12 -4.49
C THR A 175 6.04 12.54 -5.34
N CYS A 176 5.94 13.02 -6.58
CA CYS A 176 5.01 12.51 -7.57
C CYS A 176 5.77 12.44 -8.89
N GLN A 177 6.03 11.22 -9.36
CA GLN A 177 6.78 11.00 -10.59
C GLN A 177 5.91 10.23 -11.57
N ARG A 178 5.80 10.71 -12.81
CA ARG A 178 5.08 9.98 -13.85
C ARG A 178 5.86 8.73 -14.22
N ILE A 179 5.20 7.57 -14.24
CA ILE A 179 5.81 6.30 -14.58
C ILE A 179 5.82 6.13 -16.11
N ASP A 180 7.01 5.90 -16.68
CA ASP A 180 7.12 5.45 -18.06
C ASP A 180 6.75 3.96 -18.15
N LYS A 181 5.63 3.69 -18.83
CA LYS A 181 5.06 2.34 -18.97
C LYS A 181 5.94 1.37 -19.76
N ARG A 182 6.96 1.88 -20.47
CA ARG A 182 7.90 1.09 -21.30
C ARG A 182 9.10 0.59 -20.51
N LEU A 183 9.45 1.27 -19.42
CA LEU A 183 10.56 0.87 -18.56
C LEU A 183 10.13 -0.29 -17.64
N THR A 184 11.10 -1.07 -17.19
CA THR A 184 10.82 -2.11 -16.20
C THR A 184 10.60 -1.48 -14.82
N PHE A 185 9.85 -2.14 -13.94
CA PHE A 185 9.64 -1.65 -12.59
C PHE A 185 10.96 -1.40 -11.85
N ARG A 186 11.93 -2.31 -12.00
CA ARG A 186 13.29 -2.17 -11.43
C ARG A 186 14.03 -0.95 -11.98
N THR A 187 13.95 -0.69 -13.28
CA THR A 187 14.60 0.49 -13.90
C THR A 187 13.97 1.79 -13.41
N SER A 188 12.67 1.77 -13.09
CA SER A 188 11.97 2.88 -12.44
C SER A 188 12.15 2.91 -10.92
N GLU A 189 13.10 2.14 -10.36
CA GLU A 189 13.40 2.08 -8.92
C GLU A 189 12.23 1.66 -8.03
N LEU A 190 11.20 1.03 -8.61
CA LEU A 190 10.04 0.55 -7.87
C LEU A 190 10.38 -0.71 -7.07
N GLN A 191 9.92 -0.73 -5.83
CA GLN A 191 10.20 -1.75 -4.82
C GLN A 191 8.96 -2.08 -3.98
N ASP A 192 9.09 -3.07 -3.10
CA ASP A 192 8.02 -3.49 -2.19
C ASP A 192 7.45 -2.30 -1.40
N GLY A 193 6.12 -2.19 -1.41
CA GLY A 193 5.40 -1.14 -0.72
C GLY A 193 5.24 0.16 -1.51
N ASP A 194 5.71 0.25 -2.75
CA ASP A 194 5.46 1.44 -3.57
C ASP A 194 3.99 1.60 -3.95
N ILE A 195 3.59 2.87 -4.05
CA ILE A 195 2.20 3.25 -4.33
C ILE A 195 2.18 3.90 -5.70
N ILE A 196 1.37 3.33 -6.58
CA ILE A 196 1.08 3.85 -7.90
C ILE A 196 -0.32 4.46 -7.88
N CYS A 197 -0.40 5.77 -8.10
CA CYS A 197 -1.64 6.46 -8.38
C CYS A 197 -1.95 6.35 -9.87
N LEU A 198 -3.17 5.95 -10.20
CA LEU A 198 -3.69 5.96 -11.56
C LEU A 198 -4.76 7.03 -11.73
N GLN A 199 -4.89 7.48 -12.97
CA GLN A 199 -5.87 8.45 -13.38
C GLN A 199 -6.32 8.13 -14.81
N LYS A 200 -7.62 8.27 -15.10
CA LYS A 200 -8.12 8.21 -16.48
C LYS A 200 -7.59 9.39 -17.29
N PHE A 201 -7.15 9.11 -18.51
CA PHE A 201 -6.91 10.19 -19.46
C PHE A 201 -8.25 10.86 -19.81
N SER A 202 -8.38 12.15 -19.56
CA SER A 202 -9.61 12.88 -19.90
C SER A 202 -9.30 14.35 -20.21
N GLU A 203 -9.42 14.72 -21.48
CA GLU A 203 -9.26 16.11 -21.93
C GLU A 203 -10.34 17.02 -21.34
N VAL A 204 -11.51 16.48 -20.99
CA VAL A 204 -12.67 17.22 -20.49
C VAL A 204 -12.41 17.83 -19.09
N VAL A 205 -11.51 17.23 -18.30
CA VAL A 205 -11.20 17.69 -16.95
C VAL A 205 -10.33 18.96 -16.95
N LEU A 206 -9.60 19.22 -18.04
CA LEU A 206 -8.57 20.28 -18.16
C LEU A 206 -9.07 21.74 -18.05
N GLY A 207 -10.37 21.97 -17.83
CA GLY A 207 -10.92 23.33 -17.67
C GLY A 207 -11.89 23.53 -16.50
N GLN A 208 -12.28 22.47 -15.78
CA GLN A 208 -13.40 22.54 -14.81
C GLN A 208 -13.01 22.17 -13.37
N CYS A 209 -11.88 21.49 -13.16
CA CYS A 209 -11.43 21.09 -11.82
C CYS A 209 -10.14 21.82 -11.41
N ARG A 210 -10.07 22.29 -10.15
CA ARG A 210 -8.85 22.87 -9.56
C ARG A 210 -7.71 21.85 -9.41
N CYS A 211 -8.03 20.57 -9.36
CA CYS A 211 -7.08 19.48 -9.24
C CYS A 211 -7.35 18.51 -10.40
N PRO A 212 -6.99 18.88 -11.64
CA PRO A 212 -7.35 18.09 -12.81
C PRO A 212 -6.58 16.77 -12.86
N ASP A 213 -5.42 16.70 -12.20
CA ASP A 213 -4.53 15.53 -12.21
C ASP A 213 -3.93 15.18 -10.85
N VAL A 214 -3.31 14.00 -10.79
CA VAL A 214 -2.63 13.48 -9.58
C VAL A 214 -1.58 14.47 -9.06
N PRO A 215 -0.63 14.98 -9.87
CA PRO A 215 0.33 15.98 -9.40
C PRO A 215 -0.33 17.21 -8.76
N SER A 216 -1.32 17.81 -9.43
CA SER A 216 -2.05 18.99 -8.97
C SER A 216 -2.80 18.73 -7.68
N PHE A 217 -3.41 17.55 -7.54
CA PHE A 217 -4.07 17.14 -6.30
C PHE A 217 -3.09 17.02 -5.14
N LEU A 218 -1.95 16.38 -5.35
CA LEU A 218 -0.94 16.22 -4.31
C LEU A 218 -0.34 17.57 -3.90
N GLU A 219 -0.10 18.47 -4.85
CA GLU A 219 0.30 19.85 -4.54
C GLU A 219 -0.77 20.60 -3.74
N TYR A 220 -2.05 20.47 -4.12
CA TYR A 220 -3.16 21.06 -3.37
C TYR A 220 -3.19 20.56 -1.92
N VAL A 221 -3.04 19.24 -1.72
CA VAL A 221 -2.95 18.63 -0.39
C VAL A 221 -1.75 19.19 0.37
N ARG A 222 -0.55 19.20 -0.24
CA ARG A 222 0.67 19.75 0.36
C ARG A 222 0.44 21.16 0.92
N ASN A 223 -0.12 22.05 0.11
CA ASN A 223 -0.26 23.46 0.45
C ASN A 223 -1.32 23.70 1.54
N ARG A 224 -2.31 22.82 1.68
CA ARG A 224 -3.34 22.94 2.72
C ARG A 224 -2.81 22.61 4.12
N TRP A 225 -1.81 21.75 4.21
CA TRP A 225 -1.22 21.30 5.48
C TRP A 225 0.00 22.13 5.94
N VAL A 226 0.39 23.17 5.20
CA VAL A 226 1.46 24.10 5.61
C VAL A 226 0.92 25.22 6.53
N TRP A 227 -0.40 25.34 6.70
CA TRP A 227 -1.05 26.46 7.41
C TRP A 227 -1.93 26.06 8.61
N GLU A 228 -1.84 24.83 9.11
CA GLU A 228 -2.45 24.37 10.38
C GLU A 228 -1.38 23.80 11.31
#